data_AF-A0AAW4PJZ6-F1
#
_entry.id   AF-A0AAW4PJZ6-F1
#
_cell.length_a   1.000
_cell.length_b   1.000
_cell.length_c   1.000
_cell.angle_alpha   90.00
_cell.angle_beta   90.00
_cell.angle_gamma   90.00
#
_symmetry.space_group_name_H-M   'P 1'
#
loop_
_entity.id
_entity.type
_entity.pdbx_description
1 polymer ?
#
loop_
_entity_poly.entity_id
_entity_poly.type
_entity_poly.pdbx_seq_one_letter_code
_entity_poly.pdbx_strand_id
1 'polypeptide(L)'
;MQSNDSHDSTGQQHRTHGENTDHQQSVQRRPKSTDEIADAYADVADKLARWQRLDQLFAGRYRRRRFEDANGRVLDVACGTGRNFRYLEAASEVVGIDISEKMLAHARKELGRLEMDGTVQQMDAQTLDFPADSFDTVISSFSTCTFPDPIAALHEMERVCAPDGEILLLEHRRSDLRPLAWLQDWRAEAHYQKNGCRLNHDPLTTVEQAGLSIEHVSTAFCGLITTIDATPR
;
A
#
# COMPACT_ATOMS: atom_id res chain seq x y z
N MET A 1 -1.97 -51.99 -67.87
CA MET A 1 -1.82 -50.52 -67.69
C MET A 1 -2.82 -50.13 -66.61
N GLN A 2 -2.52 -49.79 -65.36
CA GLN A 2 -1.32 -49.50 -64.56
C GLN A 2 -1.70 -50.03 -63.13
N SER A 3 -1.00 -50.96 -62.47
CA SER A 3 0.22 -50.83 -61.63
C SER A 3 0.25 -49.63 -60.67
N ASN A 4 -0.01 -49.90 -59.38
CA ASN A 4 0.81 -49.55 -58.19
C ASN A 4 -0.05 -49.72 -56.93
N ASP A 5 0.19 -50.73 -56.09
CA ASP A 5 1.28 -50.91 -55.10
C ASP A 5 0.97 -50.26 -53.75
N SER A 6 0.71 -51.14 -52.79
CA SER A 6 0.56 -50.92 -51.36
C SER A 6 1.86 -51.25 -50.63
N HIS A 7 2.11 -50.52 -49.53
CA HIS A 7 3.15 -50.74 -48.49
C HIS A 7 4.60 -50.44 -48.92
N ASP A 8 5.49 -49.86 -48.13
CA ASP A 8 5.56 -49.39 -46.74
C ASP A 8 6.93 -48.68 -46.57
N SER A 9 7.14 -48.01 -45.44
CA SER A 9 8.45 -47.70 -44.84
C SER A 9 9.28 -46.53 -45.42
N THR A 10 9.19 -45.36 -44.78
CA THR A 10 10.34 -44.68 -44.09
C THR A 10 9.90 -43.33 -43.50
N GLY A 11 9.29 -43.36 -42.32
CA GLY A 11 9.04 -42.16 -41.51
C GLY A 11 10.27 -41.81 -40.68
N GLN A 12 10.91 -40.69 -41.04
CA GLN A 12 11.99 -40.02 -40.33
C GLN A 12 11.82 -39.99 -38.80
N GLN A 13 12.81 -40.50 -38.08
CA GLN A 13 13.04 -40.13 -36.68
C GLN A 13 13.46 -38.66 -36.63
N HIS A 14 12.53 -37.77 -36.30
CA HIS A 14 12.86 -36.46 -35.76
C HIS A 14 12.60 -36.49 -34.26
N ARG A 15 13.69 -36.67 -33.50
CA ARG A 15 13.74 -36.34 -32.07
C ARG A 15 13.51 -34.84 -31.98
N THR A 16 12.31 -34.42 -31.63
CA THR A 16 12.08 -33.09 -31.10
C THR A 16 12.62 -33.08 -29.68
N HIS A 17 13.69 -32.31 -29.47
CA HIS A 17 14.12 -31.87 -28.15
C HIS A 17 12.96 -31.11 -27.50
N GLY A 18 12.21 -31.78 -26.64
CA GLY A 18 11.44 -31.14 -25.60
C GLY A 18 12.40 -30.60 -24.55
N GLU A 19 12.98 -29.44 -24.80
CA GLU A 19 13.74 -28.70 -23.79
C GLU A 19 12.77 -27.86 -22.96
N ASN A 20 12.43 -28.42 -21.80
CA ASN A 20 12.27 -27.73 -20.51
C ASN A 20 11.82 -26.26 -20.55
N THR A 21 10.52 -26.05 -20.73
CA THR A 21 9.84 -24.87 -20.17
C THR A 21 9.24 -25.23 -18.81
N ASP A 22 10.08 -25.46 -17.81
CA ASP A 22 9.61 -25.76 -16.44
C ASP A 22 10.36 -24.98 -15.35
N HIS A 23 10.76 -23.75 -15.68
CA HIS A 23 11.36 -22.81 -14.74
C HIS A 23 10.72 -21.43 -14.89
N GLN A 24 9.45 -21.30 -14.47
CA GLN A 24 8.86 -20.07 -13.93
C GLN A 24 7.40 -20.29 -13.51
N GLN A 25 7.17 -21.22 -12.59
CA GLN A 25 6.02 -21.13 -11.69
C GLN A 25 6.57 -20.78 -10.31
N SER A 26 6.83 -19.50 -10.09
CA SER A 26 7.01 -18.98 -8.74
C SER A 26 5.75 -19.32 -7.96
N VAL A 27 5.89 -20.17 -6.94
CA VAL A 27 4.81 -20.51 -6.01
C VAL A 27 4.29 -19.20 -5.40
N GLN A 28 3.21 -18.64 -5.95
CA GLN A 28 2.52 -17.51 -5.33
C GLN A 28 1.86 -18.03 -4.05
N ARG A 29 2.51 -17.80 -2.91
CA ARG A 29 1.98 -18.16 -1.60
C ARG A 29 0.83 -17.21 -1.24
N ARG A 30 -0.16 -17.73 -0.50
CA ARG A 30 -1.36 -17.01 -0.03
C ARG A 30 -0.98 -15.67 0.61
N PRO A 31 -1.71 -14.57 0.36
CA PRO A 31 -1.55 -13.32 1.10
C PRO A 31 -1.74 -13.53 2.61
N LYS A 32 -1.01 -12.77 3.44
CA LYS A 32 -1.25 -12.74 4.89
C LYS A 32 -2.68 -12.27 5.20
N SER A 33 -3.31 -12.83 6.23
CA SER A 33 -4.58 -12.32 6.74
C SER A 33 -4.39 -11.01 7.48
N THR A 34 -5.50 -10.30 7.69
CA THR A 34 -5.57 -9.10 8.52
C THR A 34 -5.01 -9.33 9.93
N ASP A 35 -5.33 -10.47 10.57
CA ASP A 35 -4.81 -10.84 11.89
C ASP A 35 -3.28 -11.03 11.89
N GLU A 36 -2.73 -11.70 10.87
CA GLU A 36 -1.28 -11.92 10.73
C GLU A 36 -0.52 -10.59 10.55
N ILE A 37 -1.17 -9.59 9.96
CA ILE A 37 -0.62 -8.23 9.81
C ILE A 37 -0.72 -7.48 11.14
N ALA A 38 -1.84 -7.57 11.84
CA ALA A 38 -2.04 -6.92 13.13
C ALA A 38 -1.00 -7.34 14.17
N ASP A 39 -0.73 -8.65 14.26
CA ASP A 39 0.30 -9.22 15.14
C ASP A 39 1.70 -8.73 14.76
N ALA A 40 2.04 -8.75 13.47
CA ALA A 40 3.34 -8.28 12.99
C ALA A 40 3.59 -6.80 13.33
N TYR A 41 2.56 -5.95 13.23
CA TYR A 41 2.66 -4.53 13.59
C TYR A 41 2.66 -4.29 15.09
N ALA A 42 1.94 -5.10 15.88
CA ALA A 42 2.01 -5.04 17.34
C ALA A 42 3.44 -5.30 17.86
N ASP A 43 4.15 -6.25 17.26
CA ASP A 43 5.53 -6.57 17.63
C ASP A 43 6.51 -5.41 17.39
N VAL A 44 6.26 -4.58 16.37
CA VAL A 44 7.15 -3.47 16.01
C VAL A 44 6.66 -2.10 16.50
N ALA A 45 5.46 -1.99 17.07
CA ALA A 45 4.85 -0.72 17.46
C ALA A 45 5.75 0.15 18.35
N ASP A 46 6.31 -0.42 19.43
CA ASP A 46 7.17 0.35 20.36
C ASP A 46 8.47 0.80 19.68
N LYS A 47 9.00 -0.01 18.76
CA LYS A 47 10.15 0.38 17.95
C LYS A 47 9.75 1.52 17.03
N LEU A 48 8.65 1.42 16.30
CA LEU A 48 8.19 2.48 15.41
C LEU A 48 7.97 3.80 16.16
N ALA A 49 7.36 3.75 17.35
CA ALA A 49 7.20 4.93 18.20
C ALA A 49 8.56 5.52 18.64
N ARG A 50 9.49 4.68 19.10
CA ARG A 50 10.84 5.14 19.52
C ARG A 50 11.63 5.81 18.41
N TRP A 51 11.47 5.37 17.17
CA TRP A 51 12.19 5.88 16.00
C TRP A 51 11.42 6.98 15.26
N GLN A 52 10.30 7.46 15.79
CA GLN A 52 9.45 8.49 15.17
C GLN A 52 10.21 9.78 14.83
N ARG A 53 11.17 10.22 15.66
CA ARG A 53 12.00 11.39 15.36
C ARG A 53 12.90 11.19 14.16
N LEU A 54 13.45 9.99 13.98
CA LEU A 54 14.28 9.67 12.82
C LEU A 54 13.43 9.61 11.55
N ASP A 55 12.26 8.96 11.64
CA ASP A 55 11.28 8.94 10.57
C ASP A 55 10.86 10.36 10.17
N GLN A 56 10.61 11.24 11.13
CA GLN A 56 10.33 12.66 10.89
C GLN A 56 11.46 13.36 10.11
N LEU A 57 12.73 13.09 10.43
CA LEU A 57 13.86 13.71 9.72
C LEU A 57 13.92 13.27 8.25
N PHE A 58 13.55 12.03 7.94
CA PHE A 58 13.63 11.49 6.57
C PHE A 58 12.36 11.73 5.75
N ALA A 59 11.21 11.39 6.32
CA ALA A 59 9.92 11.38 5.63
C ALA A 59 9.04 12.59 5.98
N GLY A 60 9.37 13.34 7.03
CA GLY A 60 8.52 14.44 7.52
C GLY A 60 8.32 15.56 6.51
N ARG A 61 9.32 15.86 5.66
CA ARG A 61 9.15 16.87 4.59
C ARG A 61 8.13 16.44 3.51
N TYR A 62 8.02 15.14 3.26
CA TYR A 62 7.08 14.60 2.29
C TYR A 62 5.68 14.52 2.89
N ARG A 63 5.57 14.08 4.16
CA ARG A 63 4.31 14.12 4.91
C ARG A 63 3.75 15.52 5.04
N ARG A 64 4.59 16.50 5.41
CA ARG A 64 4.17 17.90 5.51
C ARG A 64 3.62 18.39 4.18
N ARG A 65 4.42 18.32 3.11
CA ARG A 65 3.99 18.76 1.77
C ARG A 65 2.71 18.06 1.31
N ARG A 66 2.53 16.79 1.67
CA ARG A 66 1.36 16.03 1.22
C ARG A 66 0.11 16.36 2.02
N PHE A 67 0.23 16.55 3.32
CA PHE A 67 -0.92 16.58 4.22
C PHE A 67 -1.19 17.94 4.88
N GLU A 68 -0.33 18.95 4.67
CA GLU A 68 -0.49 20.27 5.31
C GLU A 68 -1.79 20.99 4.91
N ASP A 69 -2.30 20.73 3.71
CA ASP A 69 -3.54 21.31 3.19
C ASP A 69 -4.77 20.37 3.39
N ALA A 70 -4.59 19.19 4.00
CA ALA A 70 -5.69 18.29 4.32
C ALA A 70 -6.62 18.95 5.34
N ASN A 71 -7.87 19.15 4.96
CA ASN A 71 -8.79 20.03 5.67
C ASN A 71 -10.17 19.38 5.90
N GLY A 72 -10.99 20.03 6.73
CA GLY A 72 -12.27 19.47 7.14
C GLY A 72 -12.09 18.25 8.05
N ARG A 73 -13.01 17.29 7.92
CA ARG A 73 -12.97 16.04 8.66
C ARG A 73 -12.06 15.05 7.95
N VAL A 74 -10.89 14.78 8.55
CA VAL A 74 -9.81 14.00 7.92
C VAL A 74 -9.76 12.57 8.47
N LEU A 75 -9.74 11.58 7.57
CA LEU A 75 -9.48 10.17 7.90
C LEU A 75 -8.03 9.80 7.59
N ASP A 76 -7.25 9.35 8.58
CA ASP A 76 -5.93 8.74 8.38
C ASP A 76 -6.03 7.21 8.41
N VAL A 77 -6.03 6.60 7.22
CA VAL A 77 -6.13 5.15 7.02
C VAL A 77 -4.78 4.49 7.26
N ALA A 78 -4.76 3.47 8.12
CA ALA A 78 -3.53 2.85 8.64
C ALA A 78 -2.61 3.89 9.30
N CYS A 79 -3.18 4.68 10.21
CA CYS A 79 -2.51 5.80 10.89
C CYS A 79 -1.29 5.38 11.75
N GLY A 80 -1.17 4.08 12.05
CA GLY A 80 -0.06 3.52 12.82
C GLY A 80 0.08 4.20 14.17
N THR A 81 1.28 4.74 14.45
CA THR A 81 1.55 5.46 15.70
C THR A 81 1.14 6.94 15.65
N GLY A 82 0.28 7.36 14.71
CA GLY A 82 -0.17 8.75 14.55
C GLY A 82 0.85 9.70 13.94
N ARG A 83 1.75 9.20 13.07
CA ARG A 83 2.88 10.00 12.56
C ARG A 83 2.45 11.16 11.66
N ASN A 84 1.28 11.07 11.05
CA ASN A 84 0.75 12.08 10.15
C ASN A 84 0.07 13.24 10.89
N PHE A 85 -0.44 13.02 12.11
CA PHE A 85 -1.30 13.98 12.83
C PHE A 85 -0.70 15.38 12.97
N ARG A 86 0.61 15.47 13.23
CA ARG A 86 1.35 16.76 13.32
C ARG A 86 1.38 17.59 12.03
N TYR A 87 0.92 17.03 10.92
CA TYR A 87 0.86 17.71 9.63
C TYR A 87 -0.59 18.01 9.24
N LEU A 88 -1.56 17.69 10.08
CA LEU A 88 -2.99 17.89 9.86
C LEU A 88 -3.50 19.12 10.63
N GLU A 89 -2.73 20.21 10.64
CA GLU A 89 -3.08 21.44 11.36
C GLU A 89 -4.32 22.14 10.76
N ALA A 90 -4.62 21.90 9.48
CA ALA A 90 -5.78 22.44 8.77
C ALA A 90 -7.06 21.59 8.96
N ALA A 91 -6.97 20.42 9.58
CA ALA A 91 -8.12 19.56 9.84
C ALA A 91 -9.01 20.15 10.95
N SER A 92 -10.33 20.10 10.78
CA SER A 92 -11.28 20.42 11.84
C SER A 92 -11.47 19.27 12.82
N GLU A 93 -11.31 18.03 12.35
CA GLU A 93 -11.35 16.79 13.14
C GLU A 93 -10.43 15.75 12.50
N VAL A 94 -9.64 15.05 13.31
CA VAL A 94 -8.80 13.92 12.82
C VAL A 94 -9.35 12.60 13.33
N VAL A 95 -9.65 11.68 12.42
CA VAL A 95 -10.00 10.29 12.73
C VAL A 95 -8.90 9.39 12.20
N GLY A 96 -8.24 8.64 13.07
CA GLY A 96 -7.25 7.63 12.66
C GLY A 96 -7.79 6.21 12.78
N ILE A 97 -7.52 5.35 11.80
CA ILE A 97 -7.80 3.92 11.94
C ILE A 97 -6.55 3.09 11.69
N ASP A 98 -6.42 1.98 12.40
CA ASP A 98 -5.34 1.01 12.22
C ASP A 98 -5.81 -0.36 12.71
N ILE A 99 -5.28 -1.43 12.14
CA ILE A 99 -5.65 -2.78 12.56
C ILE A 99 -5.02 -3.17 13.91
N SER A 100 -3.91 -2.52 14.30
CA SER A 100 -3.16 -2.85 15.50
C SER A 100 -3.50 -1.92 16.67
N GLU A 101 -4.17 -2.45 17.68
CA GLU A 101 -4.49 -1.73 18.93
C GLU A 101 -3.24 -1.15 19.61
N LYS A 102 -2.09 -1.82 19.50
CA LYS A 102 -0.84 -1.33 20.08
C LYS A 102 -0.28 -0.12 19.32
N MET A 103 -0.50 -0.03 18.01
CA MET A 103 -0.19 1.16 17.22
C MET A 103 -1.11 2.32 17.63
N LEU A 104 -2.41 2.04 17.76
CA LEU A 104 -3.42 3.01 18.19
C LEU A 104 -3.16 3.55 19.60
N ALA A 105 -2.65 2.73 20.52
CA ALA A 105 -2.26 3.20 21.85
C ALA A 105 -1.17 4.30 21.80
N HIS A 106 -0.27 4.27 20.80
CA HIS A 106 0.68 5.36 20.55
C HIS A 106 0.02 6.53 19.82
N ALA A 107 -0.86 6.27 18.85
CA ALA A 107 -1.61 7.30 18.14
C ALA A 107 -2.46 8.18 19.08
N ARG A 108 -3.16 7.57 20.07
CA ARG A 108 -3.90 8.30 21.11
C ARG A 108 -3.00 9.24 21.90
N LYS A 109 -1.80 8.78 22.27
CA LYS A 109 -0.82 9.61 22.99
C LYS A 109 -0.34 10.77 22.13
N GLU A 110 -0.17 10.54 20.83
CA GLU A 110 0.25 11.58 19.88
C GLU A 110 -0.84 12.64 19.69
N LEU A 111 -2.13 12.27 19.56
CA LEU A 111 -3.25 13.21 19.58
C LEU A 111 -3.23 14.08 20.84
N GLY A 112 -3.14 13.44 22.02
CA GLY A 112 -3.07 14.17 23.29
C GLY A 112 -1.84 15.07 23.42
N ARG A 113 -0.69 14.67 22.86
CA ARG A 113 0.54 15.48 22.85
C ARG A 113 0.44 16.69 21.92
N LEU A 114 -0.32 16.58 20.84
CA LEU A 114 -0.54 17.65 19.87
C LEU A 114 -1.74 18.53 20.22
N GLU A 115 -2.51 18.17 21.26
CA GLU A 115 -3.73 18.87 21.67
C GLU A 115 -4.75 18.98 20.52
N MET A 116 -4.81 17.95 19.67
CA MET A 116 -5.70 17.90 18.50
C MET A 116 -7.05 17.29 18.85
N ASP A 117 -8.11 17.83 18.26
CA ASP A 117 -9.42 17.21 18.30
C ASP A 117 -9.46 16.00 17.35
N GLY A 118 -9.74 14.83 17.90
CA GLY A 118 -9.69 13.62 17.12
C GLY A 118 -9.87 12.33 17.90
N THR A 119 -10.09 11.26 17.15
CA THR A 119 -10.29 9.91 17.69
C THR A 119 -9.44 8.90 16.90
N VAL A 120 -9.14 7.76 17.52
CA VAL A 120 -8.55 6.64 16.80
C VAL A 120 -9.27 5.34 17.13
N GLN A 121 -9.47 4.48 16.13
CA GLN A 121 -10.31 3.29 16.23
C GLN A 121 -9.62 2.08 15.58
N GLN A 122 -9.80 0.90 16.17
CA GLN A 122 -9.31 -0.35 15.60
C GLN A 122 -10.25 -0.80 14.49
N MET A 123 -9.74 -0.90 13.26
CA MET A 123 -10.56 -1.17 12.09
C MET A 123 -9.73 -1.77 10.95
N ASP A 124 -10.35 -2.63 10.14
CA ASP A 124 -9.77 -3.10 8.88
C ASP A 124 -10.05 -2.06 7.78
N ALA A 125 -8.99 -1.59 7.12
CA ALA A 125 -9.09 -0.63 6.02
C ALA A 125 -9.92 -1.14 4.83
N GLN A 126 -10.08 -2.46 4.69
CA GLN A 126 -10.86 -3.10 3.62
C GLN A 126 -12.37 -3.13 3.92
N THR A 127 -12.78 -2.81 5.15
CA THR A 127 -14.18 -2.79 5.60
C THR A 127 -14.37 -1.72 6.67
N LEU A 128 -14.57 -0.46 6.25
CA LEU A 128 -14.68 0.67 7.16
C LEU A 128 -16.11 0.78 7.72
N ASP A 129 -16.24 0.90 9.04
CA ASP A 129 -17.52 1.13 9.71
C ASP A 129 -17.88 2.63 9.76
N PHE A 130 -17.76 3.29 8.61
CA PHE A 130 -18.16 4.67 8.41
C PHE A 130 -19.21 4.76 7.29
N PRO A 131 -20.18 5.69 7.39
CA PRO A 131 -21.07 5.97 6.27
C PRO A 131 -20.31 6.45 5.04
N ALA A 132 -20.96 6.41 3.88
CA ALA A 132 -20.41 7.07 2.70
C ALA A 132 -20.29 8.59 2.93
N ASP A 133 -19.43 9.25 2.14
CA ASP A 133 -19.33 10.71 2.08
C ASP A 133 -19.10 11.40 3.45
N SER A 134 -18.38 10.74 4.36
CA SER A 134 -18.25 11.15 5.76
C SER A 134 -16.98 11.94 6.09
N PHE A 135 -16.06 12.04 5.14
CA PHE A 135 -14.76 12.71 5.30
C PHE A 135 -14.47 13.62 4.12
N ASP A 136 -14.06 14.85 4.42
CA ASP A 136 -13.67 15.84 3.40
C ASP A 136 -12.28 15.50 2.81
N THR A 137 -11.41 14.87 3.60
CA THR A 137 -10.13 14.37 3.11
C THR A 137 -9.83 12.98 3.69
N VAL A 138 -9.41 12.05 2.84
CA VAL A 138 -8.94 10.73 3.25
C VAL A 138 -7.46 10.61 2.91
N ILE A 139 -6.62 10.37 3.91
CA ILE A 139 -5.18 10.25 3.75
C ILE A 139 -4.69 8.84 4.07
N SER A 140 -3.53 8.50 3.54
CA SER A 140 -2.81 7.28 3.90
C SER A 140 -1.32 7.40 3.59
N SER A 141 -0.47 6.77 4.41
CA SER A 141 0.98 6.80 4.18
C SER A 141 1.68 5.46 4.40
N PHE A 142 2.43 4.99 3.39
CA PHE A 142 3.26 3.80 3.41
C PHE A 142 2.51 2.53 3.87
N SER A 143 1.27 2.36 3.42
CA SER A 143 0.37 1.35 3.96
C SER A 143 -0.21 0.41 2.91
N THR A 144 -0.44 0.86 1.66
CA THR A 144 -1.07 0.03 0.62
C THR A 144 -0.27 -1.25 0.33
N CYS A 145 1.06 -1.23 0.52
CA CYS A 145 1.89 -2.43 0.39
C CYS A 145 1.56 -3.54 1.40
N THR A 146 0.86 -3.22 2.49
CA THR A 146 0.58 -4.10 3.62
C THR A 146 -0.82 -4.71 3.58
N PHE A 147 -1.76 -4.09 2.86
CA PHE A 147 -3.13 -4.57 2.80
C PHE A 147 -3.21 -5.94 2.10
N PRO A 148 -3.97 -6.90 2.64
CA PRO A 148 -4.24 -8.16 1.95
C PRO A 148 -4.87 -7.93 0.57
N ASP A 149 -5.87 -7.06 0.51
CA ASP A 149 -6.50 -6.53 -0.69
C ASP A 149 -6.42 -5.00 -0.71
N PRO A 150 -5.40 -4.41 -1.36
CA PRO A 150 -5.27 -2.96 -1.43
C PRO A 150 -6.35 -2.30 -2.29
N ILE A 151 -6.97 -3.03 -3.22
CA ILE A 151 -8.05 -2.50 -4.06
C ILE A 151 -9.31 -2.32 -3.23
N ALA A 152 -9.66 -3.32 -2.40
CA ALA A 152 -10.77 -3.21 -1.46
C ALA A 152 -10.59 -2.03 -0.48
N ALA A 153 -9.37 -1.84 0.04
CA ALA A 153 -9.07 -0.70 0.90
C ALA A 153 -9.25 0.65 0.17
N LEU A 154 -8.78 0.76 -1.08
CA LEU A 154 -8.97 1.98 -1.87
C LEU A 154 -10.43 2.26 -2.21
N HIS A 155 -11.24 1.23 -2.47
CA HIS A 155 -12.70 1.40 -2.65
C HIS A 155 -13.39 1.89 -1.37
N GLU A 156 -12.97 1.41 -0.20
CA GLU A 156 -13.51 1.93 1.06
C GLU A 156 -13.08 3.37 1.31
N MET A 157 -11.82 3.72 0.99
CA MET A 157 -11.35 5.12 1.02
C MET A 157 -12.15 6.02 0.09
N GLU A 158 -12.44 5.55 -1.13
CA GLU A 158 -13.32 6.23 -2.08
C GLU A 158 -14.72 6.43 -1.49
N ARG A 159 -15.34 5.34 -1.01
CA ARG A 159 -16.72 5.33 -0.50
C ARG A 159 -16.94 6.32 0.64
N VAL A 160 -15.98 6.42 1.58
CA VAL A 160 -16.12 7.29 2.76
C VAL A 160 -15.69 8.73 2.49
N CYS A 161 -14.97 8.98 1.39
CA CYS A 161 -14.60 10.32 0.95
C CYS A 161 -15.83 11.03 0.38
N ALA A 162 -16.03 12.30 0.74
CA ALA A 162 -17.07 13.14 0.16
C ALA A 162 -16.86 13.31 -1.36
N PRO A 163 -17.92 13.53 -2.17
CA PRO A 163 -17.81 13.66 -3.63
C PRO A 163 -16.88 14.80 -4.08
N ASP A 164 -16.86 15.90 -3.34
CA ASP A 164 -15.96 17.05 -3.58
C ASP A 164 -14.68 16.99 -2.73
N GLY A 165 -14.44 15.85 -2.06
CA GLY A 165 -13.30 15.62 -1.18
C GLY A 165 -12.07 15.10 -1.91
N GLU A 166 -11.00 14.91 -1.14
CA GLU A 166 -9.71 14.49 -1.68
C GLU A 166 -9.16 13.22 -1.03
N ILE A 167 -8.46 12.41 -1.83
CA ILE A 167 -7.75 11.22 -1.39
C ILE A 167 -6.25 11.43 -1.58
N LEU A 168 -5.52 11.48 -0.47
CA LEU A 168 -4.11 11.86 -0.43
C LEU A 168 -3.22 10.68 -0.02
N LEU A 169 -2.42 10.17 -0.95
CA LEU A 169 -1.54 9.04 -0.69
C LEU A 169 -0.06 9.45 -0.69
N LEU A 170 0.69 8.93 0.27
CA LEU A 170 2.15 8.98 0.32
C LEU A 170 2.70 7.56 0.42
N GLU A 171 3.22 7.03 -0.68
CA GLU A 171 3.62 5.63 -0.77
C GLU A 171 5.10 5.47 -1.08
N HIS A 172 5.59 4.26 -0.84
CA HIS A 172 6.88 3.85 -1.38
C HIS A 172 6.66 2.95 -2.60
N ARG A 173 7.59 3.00 -3.55
CA ARG A 173 7.58 2.08 -4.69
C ARG A 173 8.97 1.53 -4.98
N ARG A 174 9.02 0.63 -5.96
CA ARG A 174 10.27 0.12 -6.51
C ARG A 174 11.09 1.28 -7.09
N SER A 175 12.39 1.34 -6.75
CA SER A 175 13.28 2.41 -7.21
C SER A 175 13.47 2.39 -8.73
N ASP A 176 13.66 3.58 -9.30
CA ASP A 176 14.05 3.73 -10.72
C ASP A 176 15.53 3.36 -10.95
N LEU A 177 16.36 3.37 -9.90
CA LEU A 177 17.77 3.00 -9.99
C LEU A 177 17.93 1.48 -10.04
N ARG A 178 18.37 0.96 -11.18
CA ARG A 178 18.52 -0.48 -11.44
C ARG A 178 19.22 -1.28 -10.33
N PRO A 179 20.37 -0.85 -9.77
CA PRO A 179 21.03 -1.62 -8.70
C PRO A 179 20.20 -1.67 -7.42
N LEU A 180 19.52 -0.58 -7.08
CA LEU A 180 18.69 -0.50 -5.88
C LEU A 180 17.38 -1.28 -6.06
N ALA A 181 16.77 -1.18 -7.23
CA ALA A 181 15.59 -1.95 -7.61
C ALA A 181 15.86 -3.46 -7.56
N TRP A 182 17.01 -3.90 -8.10
CA TRP A 182 17.44 -5.29 -8.01
C TRP A 182 17.61 -5.76 -6.56
N LEU A 183 18.19 -4.93 -5.69
CA LEU A 183 18.33 -5.23 -4.27
C LEU A 183 16.97 -5.30 -3.55
N GLN A 184 16.02 -4.43 -3.91
CA GLN A 184 14.65 -4.47 -3.40
C GLN A 184 13.95 -5.77 -3.83
N ASP A 185 14.03 -6.12 -5.12
CA ASP A 185 13.39 -7.31 -5.68
C ASP A 185 13.94 -8.59 -5.02
N TRP A 186 15.26 -8.68 -4.83
CA TRP A 186 15.88 -9.82 -4.14
C TRP A 186 15.43 -9.96 -2.68
N ARG A 187 15.12 -8.85 -2.00
CA ARG A 187 14.68 -8.85 -0.60
C ARG A 187 13.17 -8.83 -0.41
N ALA A 188 12.39 -8.62 -1.47
CA ALA A 188 10.96 -8.34 -1.39
C ALA A 188 10.21 -9.47 -0.66
N GLU A 189 10.49 -10.72 -1.01
CA GLU A 189 9.81 -11.87 -0.40
C GLU A 189 10.17 -12.03 1.08
N ALA A 190 11.46 -11.96 1.43
CA ALA A 190 11.89 -12.06 2.83
C ALA A 190 11.31 -10.92 3.69
N HIS A 191 11.18 -9.72 3.11
CA HIS A 191 10.56 -8.58 3.77
C HIS A 191 9.05 -8.76 3.93
N TYR A 192 8.36 -9.25 2.90
CA TYR A 192 6.93 -9.53 2.93
C TYR A 192 6.59 -10.59 3.99
N GLN A 193 7.36 -11.68 4.04
CA GLN A 193 7.15 -12.72 5.05
C GLN A 193 7.34 -12.19 6.48
N LYS A 194 8.26 -11.25 6.66
CA LYS A 194 8.50 -10.65 7.98
C LYS A 194 7.45 -9.60 8.37
N ASN A 195 7.15 -8.65 7.50
CA ASN A 195 6.43 -7.43 7.85
C ASN A 195 5.06 -7.28 7.15
N GLY A 196 4.73 -8.17 6.20
CA GLY A 196 3.51 -8.06 5.38
C GLY A 196 3.58 -7.02 4.26
N CYS A 197 4.64 -6.21 4.17
CA CYS A 197 4.77 -5.18 3.14
C CYS A 197 5.40 -5.71 1.83
N ARG A 198 4.77 -5.42 0.70
CA ARG A 198 5.28 -5.69 -0.65
C ARG A 198 6.13 -4.51 -1.16
N LEU A 199 7.43 -4.54 -0.89
CA LEU A 199 8.37 -3.45 -1.23
C LEU A 199 8.49 -3.10 -2.72
N ASN A 200 8.16 -4.04 -3.60
CA ASN A 200 8.23 -3.90 -5.05
C ASN A 200 6.87 -3.62 -5.70
N HIS A 201 5.84 -3.38 -4.91
CA HIS A 201 4.52 -2.99 -5.39
C HIS A 201 4.57 -1.58 -6.00
N ASP A 202 3.87 -1.38 -7.13
CA ASP A 202 3.72 -0.05 -7.72
C ASP A 202 2.36 0.53 -7.29
N PRO A 203 2.34 1.51 -6.36
CA PRO A 203 1.10 2.07 -5.83
C PRO A 203 0.25 2.74 -6.92
N LEU A 204 0.88 3.30 -7.96
CA LEU A 204 0.15 3.97 -9.04
C LEU A 204 -0.76 2.99 -9.78
N THR A 205 -0.23 1.83 -10.17
CA THR A 205 -1.01 0.79 -10.86
C THR A 205 -2.18 0.30 -10.01
N THR A 206 -2.02 0.28 -8.69
CA THR A 206 -3.08 -0.16 -7.77
C THR A 206 -4.17 0.89 -7.61
N VAL A 207 -3.81 2.17 -7.58
CA VAL A 207 -4.79 3.27 -7.63
C VAL A 207 -5.54 3.26 -8.97
N GLU A 208 -4.85 3.07 -10.10
CA GLU A 208 -5.47 2.95 -11.42
C GLU A 208 -6.44 1.76 -11.51
N GLN A 209 -6.08 0.63 -10.90
CA GLN A 209 -6.92 -0.58 -10.86
C GLN A 209 -8.16 -0.43 -9.97
N ALA A 210 -8.02 0.26 -8.82
CA ALA A 210 -9.16 0.63 -7.98
C ALA A 210 -10.03 1.67 -8.69
N GLY A 211 -9.40 2.46 -9.55
CA GLY A 211 -10.09 3.27 -10.51
C GLY A 211 -10.26 4.74 -10.13
N LEU A 212 -9.84 5.14 -8.95
CA LEU A 212 -9.82 6.54 -8.49
C LEU A 212 -9.38 7.51 -9.60
N SER A 213 -10.00 8.69 -9.65
CA SER A 213 -9.55 9.75 -10.57
C SER A 213 -8.22 10.29 -10.06
N ILE A 214 -7.16 10.18 -10.85
CA ILE A 214 -5.82 10.63 -10.46
C ILE A 214 -5.59 12.02 -11.05
N GLU A 215 -5.49 13.02 -10.18
CA GLU A 215 -5.28 14.42 -10.57
C GLU A 215 -3.79 14.74 -10.70
N HIS A 216 -2.98 14.24 -9.76
CA HIS A 216 -1.55 14.54 -9.73
C HIS A 216 -0.72 13.42 -9.09
N VAL A 217 0.46 13.19 -9.67
CA VAL A 217 1.43 12.20 -9.19
C VAL A 217 2.81 12.83 -9.18
N SER A 218 3.53 12.69 -8.07
CA SER A 218 4.92 13.13 -7.98
C SER A 218 5.81 12.04 -7.39
N THR A 219 7.06 11.97 -7.84
CA THR A 219 8.04 11.01 -7.32
C THR A 219 9.28 11.72 -6.80
N ALA A 220 9.89 11.11 -5.78
CA ALA A 220 11.09 11.62 -5.14
C ALA A 220 12.03 10.49 -4.71
N PHE A 221 13.26 10.87 -4.35
CA PHE A 221 14.28 9.95 -3.84
C PHE A 221 14.52 8.74 -4.78
N CYS A 222 14.86 9.03 -6.04
CA CYS A 222 15.11 8.01 -7.07
C CYS A 222 13.91 7.07 -7.29
N GLY A 223 12.72 7.65 -7.29
CA GLY A 223 11.46 6.96 -7.49
C GLY A 223 10.95 6.22 -6.27
N LEU A 224 11.66 6.18 -5.14
CA LEU A 224 11.27 5.39 -3.98
C LEU A 224 10.07 5.94 -3.22
N ILE A 225 9.81 7.23 -3.33
CA ILE A 225 8.68 7.89 -2.67
C ILE A 225 7.76 8.43 -3.75
N THR A 226 6.48 8.12 -3.65
CA THR A 226 5.45 8.58 -4.57
C THR A 226 4.34 9.26 -3.80
N THR A 227 3.91 10.42 -4.27
CA THR A 227 2.66 11.03 -3.82
C THR A 227 1.61 10.86 -4.91
N ILE A 228 0.38 10.60 -4.50
CA ILE A 228 -0.77 10.50 -5.40
C ILE A 228 -1.88 11.38 -4.82
N ASP A 229 -2.47 12.18 -5.70
CA ASP A 229 -3.58 13.07 -5.41
C ASP A 229 -4.73 12.56 -6.26
N ALA A 230 -5.78 12.09 -5.59
CA ALA A 230 -6.91 11.46 -6.23
C ALA A 230 -8.22 12.02 -5.69
N THR A 231 -9.29 11.85 -6.46
CA THR A 231 -10.66 12.19 -6.08
C THR A 231 -11.57 10.98 -6.26
N PRO A 232 -12.66 10.88 -5.46
CA PRO A 232 -13.67 9.87 -5.69
C PRO A 232 -14.42 10.11 -7.01
N ARG A 233 -14.99 9.05 -7.59
CA ARG A 233 -15.73 9.13 -8.85
C ARG A 233 -17.22 9.45 -8.72
#